data_AF-I6RU46-F1
#
_entry.id   AF-I6RU46-F1
#
_cell.length_a   1.000
_cell.length_b   1.000
_cell.length_c   1.000
_cell.angle_alpha   90.00
_cell.angle_beta   90.00
_cell.angle_gamma   90.00
#
_symmetry.space_group_name_H-M   'P 1'
#
loop_
_entity.id
_entity.type
_entity.pdbx_description
1 polymer ?
#
loop_
_entity_poly.entity_id
_entity_poly.type
_entity_poly.pdbx_seq_one_letter_code
_entity_poly.pdbx_strand_id
1 'polypeptide(L)' 'MKLSMAILLVMALIIFTLDKNYSSPKDLPSCEKGIHRKVTCKQCNKRSDNDDDYTKCCKSFDAFITCGFLLSKES' A
#
# COMPACT_ATOMS: atom_id res chain seq x y z
N MET A 1 -39.39 10.85 10.66
CA MET A 1 -38.94 9.99 9.53
C MET A 1 -37.78 10.55 8.70
N LYS A 2 -37.42 11.84 8.75
CA LYS A 2 -36.33 12.40 7.93
C LYS A 2 -34.90 12.18 8.46
N LEU A 3 -34.74 11.98 9.78
CA LEU A 3 -33.41 11.86 10.40
C LEU A 3 -32.71 10.51 10.12
N SER A 4 -33.45 9.40 10.05
CA SER A 4 -32.85 8.07 9.76
C SER A 4 -32.23 7.96 8.38
N MET A 5 -32.76 8.68 7.39
CA MET A 5 -32.21 8.67 6.02
C MET A 5 -30.87 9.41 5.93
N ALA A 6 -30.70 10.49 6.70
CA ALA A 6 -29.44 11.24 6.74
C ALA A 6 -28.30 10.40 7.33
N ILE A 7 -28.58 9.62 8.38
CA ILE A 7 -27.57 8.75 9.01
C ILE A 7 -27.10 7.67 8.02
N LEU A 8 -28.01 7.06 7.26
CA LEU A 8 -27.66 6.05 6.25
C LEU A 8 -26.76 6.63 5.14
N LEU A 9 -27.01 7.87 4.69
CA LEU A 9 -26.19 8.53 3.68
C LEU A 9 -24.77 8.82 4.19
N VAL A 10 -24.62 9.24 5.45
CA VAL A 10 -23.30 9.48 6.04
C VAL A 10 -22.53 8.16 6.17
N MET A 11 -23.17 7.09 6.61
CA MET A 11 -22.55 5.77 6.68
C MET A 11 -22.12 5.27 5.30
N ALA A 12 -22.95 5.45 4.26
CA ALA A 12 -22.59 5.09 2.90
C ALA A 12 -21.38 5.89 2.38
N LEU A 13 -21.29 7.18 2.68
CA LEU A 13 -20.13 8.00 2.32
C LEU A 13 -18.85 7.55 3.02
N ILE A 14 -18.93 7.19 4.31
CA ILE A 14 -17.81 6.66 5.08
C ILE A 14 -17.33 5.33 4.49
N ILE A 15 -18.26 4.42 4.16
CA ILE A 15 -17.92 3.15 3.51
C ILE A 15 -17.28 3.40 2.15
N PHE A 16 -17.80 4.32 1.33
CA PHE A 16 -17.25 4.63 0.01
C PHE A 16 -15.88 5.31 0.07
N THR A 17 -15.63 6.12 1.11
CA THR A 17 -14.31 6.72 1.34
C THR A 17 -13.32 5.70 1.89
N LEU A 18 -13.75 4.78 2.77
CA LEU A 18 -12.93 3.65 3.19
C LEU A 18 -12.60 2.76 1.99
N ASP A 19 -13.58 2.40 1.17
CA ASP A 19 -13.39 1.56 -0.03
C ASP A 19 -12.39 2.18 -1.02
N LYS A 20 -12.44 3.51 -1.19
CA LYS A 20 -11.43 4.23 -2.00
C LYS A 20 -10.08 4.44 -1.32
N ASN A 21 -10.04 4.49 0.02
CA ASN A 21 -8.81 4.70 0.77
C ASN A 21 -8.06 3.37 1.04
N TYR A 22 -8.80 2.27 1.10
CA TYR A 22 -8.29 0.93 0.85
C TYR A 22 -8.13 0.75 -0.66
N SER A 23 -7.27 1.57 -1.27
CA SER A 23 -6.71 1.27 -2.58
C SER A 23 -6.32 -0.20 -2.55
N SER A 24 -7.00 -1.00 -3.36
CA SER A 24 -6.76 -2.43 -3.42
C SER A 24 -5.24 -2.63 -3.61
N PRO A 25 -4.63 -3.68 -3.06
CA PRO A 25 -3.18 -3.91 -3.20
C PRO A 25 -2.68 -3.89 -4.66
N LYS A 26 -3.60 -4.03 -5.63
CA LYS A 26 -3.39 -3.88 -7.07
C LYS A 26 -3.23 -2.43 -7.56
N ASP A 27 -3.78 -1.45 -6.85
CA ASP A 27 -3.71 -0.02 -7.16
C ASP A 27 -2.49 0.66 -6.53
N LEU A 28 -1.67 -0.07 -5.77
CA LEU A 28 -0.44 0.47 -5.22
C LEU A 28 0.49 0.84 -6.39
N PRO A 29 0.84 2.13 -6.57
CA PRO A 29 1.59 2.56 -7.74
C PRO A 29 2.91 1.81 -7.83
N SER A 30 3.26 1.37 -9.04
CA SER A 30 4.57 0.76 -9.32
C SER A 30 5.69 1.71 -8.89
N CYS A 31 6.92 1.21 -8.72
CA CYS A 31 8.04 2.07 -8.35
C CYS A 31 8.31 3.25 -9.32
N GLU A 32 7.78 3.22 -10.53
CA GLU A 32 7.82 4.39 -11.44
C GLU A 32 6.88 5.50 -11.00
N LYS A 33 5.70 5.15 -10.47
CA LYS A 33 4.64 6.10 -10.09
C LYS A 33 4.62 6.40 -8.60
N GLY A 34 5.10 5.48 -7.77
CA GLY A 34 5.02 5.52 -6.32
C GLY A 34 6.39 5.75 -5.69
N ILE A 35 6.68 7.00 -5.29
CA ILE A 35 7.94 7.35 -4.60
C ILE A 35 8.11 6.50 -3.34
N HIS A 36 7.05 6.32 -2.55
CA HIS A 36 7.11 5.52 -1.33
C HIS A 36 7.53 4.07 -1.62
N ARG A 37 6.86 3.42 -2.58
CA ARG A 37 7.20 2.06 -2.99
C ARG A 37 8.65 1.96 -3.48
N LYS A 38 9.09 2.92 -4.30
CA LYS A 38 10.47 2.99 -4.79
C LYS A 38 11.50 3.07 -3.66
N VAL A 39 11.26 3.91 -2.65
CA VAL A 39 12.17 4.07 -1.51
C VAL A 39 12.26 2.78 -0.69
N THR A 40 11.12 2.20 -0.32
CA THR A 40 11.07 0.94 0.45
C THR A 40 11.74 -0.19 -0.32
N CYS A 41 11.44 -0.37 -1.60
CA CYS A 41 12.06 -1.42 -2.41
C CYS A 41 13.57 -1.21 -2.56
N LYS A 42 14.03 0.04 -2.70
CA LYS A 42 15.46 0.36 -2.80
C LYS A 42 16.21 0.08 -1.49
N GLN A 43 15.60 0.41 -0.35
CA GLN A 43 16.18 0.08 0.97
C GLN A 43 16.21 -1.43 1.20
N CYS A 44 15.14 -2.13 0.84
CA CYS A 44 15.07 -3.59 0.95
C CYS A 44 16.10 -4.29 0.07
N ASN A 45 16.27 -3.86 -1.19
CA ASN A 45 17.34 -4.38 -2.06
C ASN A 45 18.72 -4.21 -1.42
N LYS A 46 19.04 -2.99 -0.96
CA LYS A 46 20.30 -2.74 -0.25
C LYS A 46 20.50 -3.63 0.99
N ARG A 47 19.40 -4.05 1.63
CA ARG A 47 19.44 -4.89 2.82
C ARG A 47 19.59 -6.38 2.50
N SER A 48 18.93 -6.83 1.44
CA SER A 48 18.99 -8.21 0.97
C SER A 48 20.28 -8.51 0.19
N ASP A 49 21.01 -7.48 -0.23
CA ASP A 49 22.17 -7.56 -1.13
C ASP A 49 21.86 -8.36 -2.41
N ASN A 50 20.64 -8.18 -2.91
CA ASN A 50 20.10 -8.95 -4.02
C ASN A 50 19.27 -8.06 -4.95
N ASP A 51 19.85 -7.72 -6.09
CA ASP A 51 19.27 -6.80 -7.06
C ASP A 51 17.90 -7.25 -7.61
N ASP A 52 17.62 -8.55 -7.59
CA ASP A 52 16.32 -9.10 -7.98
C ASP A 52 15.18 -8.67 -7.03
N ASP A 53 15.50 -8.40 -5.76
CA ASP A 53 14.50 -8.06 -4.74
C ASP A 53 13.95 -6.65 -4.96
N TYR A 54 14.72 -5.74 -5.57
CA TYR A 54 14.16 -4.46 -6.03
C TYR A 54 13.06 -4.67 -7.06
N THR A 55 13.37 -5.45 -8.10
CA THR A 55 12.44 -5.68 -9.21
C THR A 55 11.20 -6.43 -8.76
N LYS A 56 11.35 -7.45 -7.91
CA LYS A 56 10.23 -8.18 -7.30
C LYS A 56 9.37 -7.28 -6.44
N CYS A 57 9.97 -6.49 -5.55
CA CYS A 57 9.24 -5.55 -4.69
C CYS A 57 8.43 -4.51 -5.50
N CYS A 58 8.99 -4.03 -6.61
CA CYS A 58 8.31 -3.07 -7.48
C CYS A 58 7.13 -3.66 -8.26
N LYS A 59 7.12 -4.98 -8.51
CA LYS A 59 6.09 -5.67 -9.29
C LYS A 59 5.05 -6.38 -8.44
N SER A 60 5.45 -6.96 -7.31
CA SER A 60 4.61 -7.76 -6.42
C SER A 60 4.28 -7.02 -5.13
N PHE A 61 3.00 -6.98 -4.78
CA PHE A 61 2.56 -6.41 -3.50
C PHE A 61 3.08 -7.24 -2.32
N ASP A 62 3.05 -8.57 -2.41
CA ASP A 62 3.57 -9.45 -1.37
C ASP A 62 5.06 -9.24 -1.12
N ALA A 63 5.84 -9.04 -2.21
CA ALA A 63 7.26 -8.72 -2.10
C ALA A 63 7.47 -7.34 -1.45
N PHE A 64 6.62 -6.36 -1.77
CA PHE A 64 6.66 -5.04 -1.11
C PHE A 64 6.38 -5.12 0.40
N ILE A 65 5.35 -5.88 0.80
CA ILE A 65 5.04 -6.10 2.22
C ILE A 65 6.17 -6.85 2.92
N THR A 66 6.73 -7.89 2.31
CA THR A 66 7.88 -8.63 2.85
C THR A 66 9.07 -7.70 3.05
N CYS A 67 9.35 -6.83 2.08
CA CYS A 67 10.37 -5.80 2.22
C CYS A 67 10.09 -4.83 3.36
N GLY A 68 8.84 -4.40 3.54
CA GLY A 68 8.43 -3.57 4.67
C GLY A 68 8.70 -4.25 6.01
N PHE A 69 8.38 -5.54 6.14
CA PHE A 69 8.71 -6.32 7.33
C PHE A 69 10.21 -6.43 7.56
N LEU A 70 11.00 -6.65 6.50
CA LEU A 70 12.46 -6.78 6.57
C LEU A 70 13.11 -5.49 7.09
N LEU A 71 12.59 -4.33 6.66
CA LEU A 71 13.04 -3.02 7.10
C LEU A 71 12.57 -2.67 8.52
N SER A 72 11.39 -3.13 8.93
CA SER A 72 10.86 -2.86 10.28
C SER A 72 11.62 -3.57 11.41
N LYS A 73 12.38 -4.63 11.11
CA LYS A 73 13.18 -5.36 12.12
C LYS A 73 14.40 -4.58 12.63
N GLU A 74 14.66 -3.38 12.11
CA GLU A 74 15.82 -2.56 12.47
C GLU A 74 15.47 -1.21 13.14
N SER A 75 14.19 -0.91 13.35
CA SER A 75 13.73 0.27 14.10
C SER A 75 13.36 -0.09 15.53
#